data_AF-K1SXU8-F1
#
_entry.id   AF-K1SXU8-F1
#
_cell.length_a   1.000
_cell.length_b   1.000
_cell.length_c   1.000
_cell.angle_alpha   90.00
_cell.angle_beta   90.00
_cell.angle_gamma   90.00
#
_symmetry.space_group_name_H-M   'P 1'
#
loop_
_entity.id
_entity.type
_entity.pdbx_description
1 polymer ?
#
loop_
_entity_poly.entity_id
_entity_poly.type
_entity_poly.pdbx_seq_one_letter_code
_entity_poly.pdbx_strand_id
1 'polypeptide(L)'
;VERELGFGQGSIRNWNKAAPSADKLYKVAKLFNVSMEYILTGEGQAAEKDADAIRGISDDALKVGCLWDGLDEAGRAIILGDIYRRAEAMTMASDALAGEQLRAAK
;
A
#
# COMPACT_ATOMS: atom_id res chain seq x y z
N VAL A 1 -12.95 -23.35 -3.99
CA VAL A 1 -12.17 -23.40 -2.71
C VAL A 1 -11.45 -24.73 -2.49
N GLU A 2 -12.06 -25.81 -1.98
CA GLU A 2 -11.30 -27.03 -1.60
C GLU A 2 -10.55 -27.68 -2.79
N ARG A 3 -11.20 -27.82 -3.96
CA ARG A 3 -10.54 -28.33 -5.18
C ARG A 3 -9.43 -27.42 -5.71
N GLU A 4 -9.60 -26.11 -5.61
CA GLU A 4 -8.60 -25.12 -6.07
C GLU A 4 -7.34 -25.14 -5.19
N LEU A 5 -7.50 -25.46 -3.90
CA LEU A 5 -6.40 -25.57 -2.94
C LEU A 5 -5.77 -26.97 -2.90
N GLY A 6 -6.32 -27.93 -3.65
CA GLY A 6 -5.91 -29.34 -3.62
C GLY A 6 -6.25 -30.03 -2.30
N PHE A 7 -7.29 -29.58 -1.60
CA PHE A 7 -7.73 -30.19 -0.35
C PHE A 7 -8.66 -31.37 -0.62
N GLY A 8 -8.57 -32.41 0.22
CA GLY A 8 -9.56 -33.49 0.22
C GLY A 8 -10.94 -32.95 0.60
N GLN A 9 -12.01 -33.52 0.03
CA GLN A 9 -13.37 -33.06 0.30
C GLN A 9 -13.69 -33.08 1.80
N GLY A 10 -14.27 -31.98 2.29
CA GLY A 10 -14.62 -31.83 3.69
C GLY A 10 -13.43 -31.51 4.61
N SER A 11 -12.25 -31.26 4.05
CA SER A 11 -11.08 -30.83 4.83
C SER A 11 -11.38 -29.56 5.60
N ILE A 12 -11.97 -28.53 4.97
CA ILE A 12 -12.29 -27.26 5.62
C ILE A 12 -13.40 -27.46 6.65
N ARG A 13 -14.40 -28.30 6.33
CA ARG A 13 -15.48 -28.65 7.28
C ARG A 13 -14.94 -29.27 8.57
N ASN A 14 -13.86 -30.04 8.49
CA ASN A 14 -13.23 -30.64 9.65
C ASN A 14 -12.41 -29.65 10.49
N TRP A 15 -12.17 -28.41 10.04
CA TRP A 15 -11.41 -27.43 10.83
C TRP A 15 -12.11 -27.02 12.13
N ASN A 16 -13.44 -27.17 12.19
CA ASN A 16 -14.21 -26.98 13.40
C ASN A 16 -14.00 -28.11 14.44
N LYS A 17 -13.45 -29.25 14.01
CA LYS A 17 -13.19 -30.42 14.88
C LYS A 17 -11.71 -30.67 15.13
N ALA A 18 -10.86 -30.29 14.19
CA ALA A 18 -9.42 -30.49 14.25
C ALA A 18 -8.70 -29.30 13.63
N ALA A 19 -7.71 -28.76 14.33
CA ALA A 19 -6.94 -27.62 13.84
C ALA A 19 -6.29 -27.95 12.47
N PRO A 20 -6.34 -27.02 11.49
CA PRO A 20 -5.65 -27.21 10.23
C PRO A 20 -4.13 -27.25 10.42
N SER A 21 -3.44 -27.88 9.47
CA SER A 21 -1.99 -27.72 9.37
C SER A 21 -1.65 -26.32 8.87
N ALA A 22 -0.48 -25.79 9.27
CA ALA A 22 0.00 -24.48 8.87
C ALA A 22 -0.01 -24.29 7.33
N ASP A 23 0.41 -25.32 6.57
CA ASP A 23 0.34 -25.34 5.10
C ASP A 23 -1.07 -25.07 4.54
N LYS A 24 -2.08 -25.72 5.12
CA LYS A 24 -3.46 -25.57 4.66
C LYS A 24 -4.00 -24.19 5.03
N LEU A 25 -3.66 -23.72 6.23
CA LEU A 25 -4.03 -22.38 6.70
C LEU A 25 -3.42 -21.29 5.79
N TYR A 26 -2.13 -21.40 5.47
CA TYR A 26 -1.42 -20.48 4.58
C TYR A 26 -2.02 -20.44 3.17
N LYS A 27 -2.37 -21.61 2.61
CA LYS A 27 -3.00 -21.70 1.29
C LYS A 27 -4.37 -20.99 1.24
N VAL A 28 -5.19 -21.15 2.29
CA VAL A 28 -6.46 -20.43 2.40
C VAL A 28 -6.23 -18.92 2.57
N ALA A 29 -5.30 -18.55 3.44
CA ALA A 29 -4.90 -17.15 3.67
C ALA A 29 -4.50 -16.46 2.35
N LYS A 30 -3.67 -17.11 1.54
CA LYS A 30 -3.27 -16.60 0.22
C LYS A 30 -4.41 -16.53 -0.78
N LEU A 31 -5.33 -17.49 -0.79
CA LEU A 31 -6.48 -17.48 -1.72
C LEU A 31 -7.42 -16.31 -1.45
N PHE A 32 -7.67 -16.01 -0.18
CA PHE A 32 -8.58 -14.92 0.22
C PHE A 32 -7.87 -13.59 0.47
N ASN A 33 -6.55 -13.55 0.29
CA ASN A 33 -5.69 -12.40 0.58
C ASN A 33 -5.88 -11.84 2.00
N VAL A 34 -5.97 -12.74 2.98
CA VAL A 34 -6.08 -12.42 4.41
C VAL A 34 -4.87 -12.96 5.17
N SER A 35 -4.63 -12.48 6.39
CA SER A 35 -3.58 -13.03 7.26
C SER A 35 -4.00 -14.41 7.82
N MET A 36 -3.02 -15.26 8.12
CA MET A 36 -3.28 -16.53 8.83
C MET A 36 -3.88 -16.30 10.21
N GLU A 37 -3.46 -15.22 10.88
CA GLU A 37 -3.97 -14.80 12.18
C GLU A 37 -5.46 -14.49 12.12
N TYR A 38 -5.92 -13.74 11.10
CA TYR A 38 -7.33 -13.43 10.89
C TYR A 38 -8.20 -14.69 10.78
N ILE A 39 -7.70 -15.74 10.12
CA ILE A 39 -8.43 -17.01 10.01
C ILE A 39 -8.56 -17.71 11.37
N LEU A 40 -7.56 -17.55 12.25
CA LEU A 40 -7.51 -18.24 13.54
C LEU A 40 -8.26 -17.49 14.64
N THR A 41 -8.12 -16.17 14.71
CA THR A 41 -8.66 -15.35 15.81
C THR A 41 -10.02 -14.76 15.48
N GLY A 42 -10.33 -14.54 14.19
CA GLY A 42 -11.53 -13.81 13.75
C GLY A 42 -11.52 -12.33 14.14
N GLU A 43 -10.45 -11.86 14.79
CA GLU A 43 -10.24 -10.45 15.08
C GLU A 43 -9.79 -9.78 13.78
N GLY A 44 -10.50 -8.72 13.39
CA GLY A 44 -10.31 -8.03 12.11
C GLY A 44 -8.83 -7.82 11.82
N GLN A 45 -8.42 -8.01 10.56
CA GLN A 45 -7.06 -7.67 10.14
C GLN A 45 -6.81 -6.23 10.58
N ALA A 46 -6.05 -6.04 11.68
CA ALA A 46 -5.37 -4.79 11.91
C ALA A 46 -4.64 -4.58 10.59
N ALA A 47 -5.03 -3.55 9.87
CA ALA A 47 -4.67 -3.36 8.49
C ALA A 47 -3.14 -3.21 8.40
N GLU A 48 -2.42 -4.31 8.38
CA GLU A 48 -1.09 -4.39 7.84
C GLU A 48 -1.29 -4.22 6.33
N LYS A 49 -1.48 -2.97 5.95
CA LYS A 49 -1.33 -2.49 4.58
C LYS A 49 -0.01 -3.07 4.10
N ASP A 50 -0.12 -4.03 3.19
CA ASP A 50 0.93 -4.70 2.43
C ASP A 50 2.32 -4.14 2.75
N ALA A 51 3.05 -4.79 3.66
CA ALA A 51 4.46 -4.48 3.89
C ALA A 51 5.28 -4.59 2.58
N ASP A 52 4.81 -5.39 1.62
CA ASP A 52 5.35 -5.47 0.27
C ASP A 52 5.00 -4.26 -0.63
N ALA A 53 3.94 -3.49 -0.36
CA ALA A 53 3.71 -2.20 -1.02
C ALA A 53 4.65 -1.09 -0.51
N ILE A 54 5.22 -1.27 0.68
CA ILE A 54 6.22 -0.36 1.28
C ILE A 54 7.61 -0.59 0.65
N ARG A 55 7.87 -1.78 0.08
CA ARG A 55 9.13 -2.15 -0.60
C ARG A 55 9.31 -1.35 -1.91
N GLY A 56 9.75 -0.11 -1.78
CA GLY A 56 9.92 0.83 -2.89
C GLY A 56 9.68 2.29 -2.50
N ILE A 57 9.12 2.54 -1.33
CA ILE A 57 8.98 3.88 -0.76
C ILE A 57 10.30 4.23 -0.05
N SER A 58 10.94 5.32 -0.45
CA SER A 58 12.13 5.85 0.23
C SER A 58 11.81 6.20 1.68
N ASP A 59 12.79 6.04 2.59
CA ASP A 59 12.68 6.41 4.01
C ASP A 59 12.19 7.86 4.18
N ASP A 60 12.56 8.75 3.25
CA ASP A 60 12.11 10.14 3.25
C ASP A 60 10.60 10.28 2.98
N ALA A 61 10.07 9.48 2.04
CA ALA A 61 8.65 9.48 1.74
C ALA A 61 7.83 8.90 2.90
N LEU A 62 8.38 7.90 3.61
CA LEU A 62 7.78 7.36 4.83
C LEU A 62 7.70 8.44 5.91
N LYS A 63 8.79 9.20 6.09
CA LYS A 63 8.89 10.26 7.09
C LYS A 63 7.93 11.41 6.81
N VAL A 64 7.76 11.79 5.54
CA VAL A 64 6.74 12.77 5.12
C VAL A 64 5.34 12.29 5.48
N GLY A 65 5.02 11.00 5.24
CA GLY A 65 3.74 10.41 5.61
C GLY A 65 3.46 10.49 7.11
N CYS A 66 4.43 10.12 7.95
CA CYS A 66 4.27 10.20 9.41
C CYS A 66 4.03 11.64 9.90
N LEU A 67 4.71 12.63 9.29
CA LEU A 67 4.49 14.03 9.63
C LEU A 67 3.11 14.51 9.16
N TRP A 68 2.67 14.09 7.98
CA TRP A 68 1.35 14.42 7.41
C TRP A 68 0.19 13.91 8.29
N ASP A 69 0.31 12.70 8.82
CA ASP A 69 -0.71 12.10 9.68
C ASP A 69 -0.90 12.88 10.99
N GLY A 70 0.16 13.51 11.50
CA GLY A 70 0.12 14.35 12.71
C GLY A 70 -0.45 15.77 12.52
N LEU A 71 -0.74 16.19 11.29
CA LEU A 71 -1.27 17.53 11.00
C LEU A 71 -2.80 17.56 11.04
N ASP A 72 -3.33 18.69 11.48
CA ASP A 72 -4.73 19.03 11.35
C ASP A 72 -5.09 19.46 9.92
N GLU A 73 -6.38 19.67 9.66
CA GLU A 73 -6.88 20.01 8.32
C GLU A 73 -6.26 21.32 7.78
N ALA A 74 -6.02 22.30 8.68
CA ALA A 74 -5.36 23.55 8.35
C ALA A 74 -3.89 23.34 7.96
N GLY A 75 -3.12 22.57 8.75
CA GLY A 75 -1.73 22.26 8.47
C GLY A 75 -1.56 21.50 7.15
N ARG A 76 -2.46 20.56 6.86
CA ARG A 76 -2.49 19.83 5.58
C ARG A 76 -2.74 20.75 4.40
N ALA A 77 -3.69 21.68 4.51
CA ALA A 77 -4.00 22.63 3.45
C ALA A 77 -2.81 23.57 3.12
N ILE A 78 -2.07 24.01 4.13
CA ILE A 78 -0.88 24.85 3.95
C ILE A 78 0.20 24.09 3.18
N ILE A 79 0.54 22.87 3.62
CA ILE A 79 1.56 22.06 2.95
C ILE A 79 1.15 21.76 1.51
N LEU A 80 -0.12 21.40 1.29
CA LEU A 80 -0.62 21.13 -0.06
C LEU A 80 -0.48 22.35 -0.97
N GLY A 81 -0.83 23.55 -0.47
CA GLY A 81 -0.68 24.80 -1.21
C GLY A 81 0.77 25.18 -1.52
N ASP A 82 1.72 24.84 -0.63
CA ASP A 82 3.16 25.00 -0.90
C ASP A 82 3.67 24.04 -1.97
N ILE A 83 3.21 22.78 -1.93
CA ILE A 83 3.58 21.76 -2.93
C ILE A 83 3.12 22.19 -4.32
N TYR A 84 1.86 22.62 -4.47
CA TYR A 84 1.32 23.05 -5.76
C TYR A 84 2.05 24.26 -6.33
N ARG A 85 2.31 25.31 -5.53
CA ARG A 85 3.06 26.49 -5.99
C ARG A 85 4.46 26.14 -6.50
N ARG A 86 5.14 25.20 -5.84
CA ARG A 86 6.48 24.75 -6.27
C ARG A 86 6.43 23.91 -7.54
N ALA A 87 5.40 23.06 -7.69
CA ALA A 87 5.20 22.27 -8.90
C ALA A 87 4.96 23.19 -10.11
N GLU A 88 4.09 24.18 -9.97
CA GLU A 88 3.81 25.17 -11.03
C GLU A 88 5.06 25.96 -11.42
N ALA A 89 5.82 26.45 -10.43
CA ALA A 89 7.08 27.17 -10.68
C ALA A 89 8.11 26.31 -11.42
N MET A 90 8.19 25.01 -11.11
CA MET A 90 9.09 24.07 -11.78
C MET A 90 8.66 23.84 -13.25
N THR A 91 7.36 23.70 -13.51
CA THR A 91 6.83 23.58 -14.87
C THR A 91 7.12 24.84 -15.69
N MET A 92 6.87 26.03 -15.12
CA MET A 92 7.16 27.30 -15.82
C MET A 92 8.66 27.47 -16.10
N ALA A 93 9.53 27.07 -15.18
CA ALA A 93 10.98 27.12 -15.37
C ALA A 93 11.45 26.16 -16.48
N SER A 94 10.88 24.95 -16.53
CA SER A 94 11.15 23.97 -17.60
C SER A 94 10.75 24.50 -18.98
N ASP A 95 9.55 25.08 -19.09
CA ASP A 95 9.03 25.61 -20.36
C ASP A 95 9.83 26.83 -20.85
N ALA A 96 10.26 27.70 -19.92
CA ALA A 96 11.10 28.85 -20.23
C ALA A 96 12.47 28.41 -20.79
N LEU A 97 13.10 27.41 -20.16
CA LEU A 97 14.37 26.86 -20.60
C LEU A 97 14.25 26.24 -22.00
N ALA A 98 13.18 25.50 -22.26
CA ALA A 98 12.92 24.90 -23.58
C ALA A 98 12.75 25.95 -24.68
N GLY A 99 12.07 27.07 -24.38
CA GLY A 99 11.90 28.18 -25.31
C GLY A 99 13.19 28.94 -25.61
N GLU A 100 14.09 29.06 -24.64
CA GLU A 100 15.38 29.74 -24.79
C GLU A 100 16.37 28.91 -25.62
N GLN A 101 16.42 27.59 -25.40
CA GLN A 101 17.20 26.65 -26.21
C GLN A 101 16.74 26.63 -27.68
N LEU A 102 15.43 26.76 -27.94
CA LEU A 102 14.89 26.83 -29.29
C LEU A 102 15.26 28.14 -30.02
N ARG A 103 15.42 29.25 -29.29
CA ARG A 103 15.85 30.55 -29.86
C ARG A 103 17.35 30.60 -30.12
N ALA A 104 18.17 29.96 -29.28
CA ALA A 104 19.62 29.88 -29.47
C ALA A 104 20.03 28.97 -30.65
N ALA A 105 19.14 28.07 -31.08
CA ALA A 105 19.35 27.15 -32.19
C ALA A 105 18.88 27.67 -33.57
N LYS A 106 18.43 28.92 -33.66
CA LYS A 106 18.07 29.62 -34.92
C LYS A 106 19.09 30.72 -35.22
#